data_AF-A0A7K3MXA1-F1
#
_entry.id   AF-A0A7K3MXA1-F1
#
_cell.length_a   1.000
_cell.length_b   1.000
_cell.length_c   1.000
_cell.angle_alpha   90.00
_cell.angle_beta   90.00
_cell.angle_gamma   90.00
#
_symmetry.space_group_name_H-M   'P 1'
#
loop_
_entity.id
_entity.type
_entity.pdbx_description
1 polymer ?
#
loop_
_entity_poly.entity_id
_entity_poly.type
_entity_poly.pdbx_seq_one_letter_code
_entity_poly.pdbx_strand_id
1 'polypeptide(L)'
;CLGLYKFKIVKVTEQFKSVVVAATLAIATYYLISWLFSMFTSFVPVHYGNSMMSIGISVFVIVIAALNLFLDFDRMEKGVEQKMPKYMEWFAAMGLIITLVWLYIEFLRLLSKLNRK
;
A
#
# COMPACT_ATOMS: atom_id res chain seq x y z
N CYS A 1 -10.21 -28.47 2.15
CA CYS A 1 -10.41 -27.43 1.12
C CYS A 1 -11.60 -26.48 1.37
N LEU A 2 -12.42 -26.65 2.42
CA LEU A 2 -13.43 -25.66 2.85
C LEU A 2 -12.98 -24.80 4.07
N GLY A 3 -11.92 -25.18 4.77
CA GLY A 3 -11.43 -24.48 5.97
C GLY A 3 -10.71 -23.15 5.71
N LEU A 4 -10.15 -22.95 4.51
CA LEU A 4 -9.47 -21.70 4.12
C LEU A 4 -10.41 -20.57 3.70
N TYR A 5 -11.71 -20.86 3.50
CA TYR A 5 -12.71 -19.86 3.14
C TYR A 5 -13.21 -19.03 4.35
N LYS A 6 -12.68 -19.30 5.55
CA LYS A 6 -13.21 -18.80 6.83
C LYS A 6 -12.25 -17.89 7.60
N PHE A 7 -11.27 -17.27 6.95
CA PHE A 7 -10.48 -16.22 7.59
C PHE A 7 -11.22 -14.87 7.54
N LYS A 8 -12.43 -14.83 8.12
CA LYS A 8 -13.09 -13.60 8.60
C LYS A 8 -12.42 -13.12 9.90
N ILE A 9 -11.09 -13.01 9.94
CA ILE A 9 -10.35 -12.69 11.18
C ILE A 9 -9.93 -11.22 11.25
N VAL A 10 -9.92 -10.49 10.15
CA VAL A 10 -9.69 -9.04 10.20
C VAL A 10 -11.01 -8.32 9.93
N LYS A 11 -11.76 -8.04 11.00
CA LYS A 11 -12.78 -6.99 10.94
C LYS A 11 -12.05 -5.67 10.71
N VAL A 12 -12.00 -5.25 9.45
CA VAL A 12 -11.62 -3.90 9.06
C VAL A 12 -12.66 -2.96 9.67
N THR A 13 -12.36 -2.43 10.85
CA THR A 13 -13.16 -1.36 11.46
C THR A 13 -12.97 -0.09 10.63
N GLU A 14 -13.99 0.77 10.58
CA GLU A 14 -13.90 2.02 9.79
C GLU A 14 -12.70 2.89 10.23
N GLN A 15 -12.35 2.83 11.51
CA GLN A 15 -11.17 3.47 12.09
C GLN A 15 -9.86 2.91 11.50
N PHE A 16 -9.77 1.59 11.29
CA PHE A 16 -8.60 0.98 10.65
C PHE A 16 -8.50 1.38 9.17
N LYS A 17 -9.64 1.40 8.46
CA LYS A 17 -9.72 1.86 7.07
C LYS A 17 -9.29 3.32 6.92
N SER A 18 -9.76 4.21 7.80
CA SER A 18 -9.40 5.63 7.75
C SER A 18 -7.93 5.87 8.04
N VAL A 19 -7.34 5.16 9.00
CA VAL A 19 -5.90 5.26 9.34
C VAL A 19 -5.02 4.85 8.16
N VAL A 20 -5.31 3.72 7.52
CA VAL A 20 -4.51 3.23 6.38
C VAL A 20 -4.65 4.15 5.17
N VAL A 21 -5.86 4.64 4.88
CA VAL A 21 -6.08 5.61 3.80
C VAL A 21 -5.33 6.93 4.08
N ALA A 22 -5.39 7.44 5.31
CA ALA A 22 -4.65 8.63 5.71
C ALA A 22 -3.13 8.42 5.60
N ALA A 23 -2.62 7.25 6.00
CA ALA A 23 -1.21 6.92 5.87
C ALA A 23 -0.77 6.82 4.40
N THR A 24 -1.61 6.26 3.53
CA THR A 24 -1.37 6.19 2.07
C THR A 24 -1.33 7.58 1.46
N LEU A 25 -2.26 8.46 1.85
CA LEU A 25 -2.28 9.86 1.47
C LEU A 25 -1.02 10.59 1.94
N ALA A 26 -0.60 10.39 3.19
CA ALA A 26 0.62 10.98 3.72
C ALA A 26 1.87 10.55 2.93
N ILE A 27 1.98 9.27 2.55
CA ILE A 27 3.07 8.77 1.71
C ILE A 27 3.03 9.41 0.32
N ALA A 28 1.84 9.48 -0.29
CA ALA A 28 1.66 10.09 -1.60
C ALA A 28 2.03 11.58 -1.58
N THR A 29 1.58 12.33 -0.57
CA THR A 29 1.93 13.75 -0.38
C THR A 29 3.44 13.90 -0.12
N TYR A 30 4.05 13.03 0.68
CA TYR A 30 5.49 13.03 0.90
C TYR A 30 6.28 12.84 -0.41
N TYR A 31 5.87 11.90 -1.27
CA TYR A 31 6.50 11.70 -2.58
C TYR A 31 6.29 12.90 -3.51
N LEU A 32 5.09 13.49 -3.52
CA LEU A 32 4.79 14.69 -4.29
C LEU A 32 5.65 15.89 -3.86
N ILE A 33 5.73 16.15 -2.56
CA ILE A 33 6.56 17.22 -2.00
C ILE A 33 8.03 16.96 -2.33
N SER A 34 8.50 15.72 -2.15
CA SER A 34 9.88 15.35 -2.46
C SER A 34 10.21 15.57 -3.94
N TRP A 35 9.27 15.26 -4.84
CA TRP A 35 9.44 15.48 -6.27
C TRP A 35 9.48 16.97 -6.62
N LEU A 36 8.56 17.78 -6.07
CA LEU A 36 8.53 19.22 -6.27
C LEU A 36 9.80 19.90 -5.73
N PHE A 37 10.22 19.55 -4.50
CA PHE A 37 11.45 20.10 -3.92
C PHE A 37 12.67 19.69 -4.74
N SER A 38 12.73 18.46 -5.25
CA SER A 38 13.83 18.02 -6.12
C SER A 38 13.96 18.82 -7.43
N MET A 39 12.92 19.54 -7.87
CA MET A 39 12.98 20.41 -9.05
C MET A 39 13.57 21.79 -8.75
N PHE A 40 13.44 22.28 -7.51
CA PHE A 40 13.90 23.61 -7.11
C PHE A 40 15.20 23.60 -6.27
N THR A 41 15.59 22.45 -5.70
CA THR A 41 16.82 22.28 -4.93
C THR A 41 17.52 20.98 -5.31
N SER A 42 18.86 20.90 -5.16
CA SER A 42 19.65 19.65 -5.31
C SER A 42 19.47 18.68 -4.13
N PHE A 43 18.29 18.67 -3.51
CA PHE A 43 17.99 17.84 -2.35
C PHE A 43 17.67 16.42 -2.80
N VAL A 44 18.54 15.47 -2.46
CA VAL A 44 18.31 14.06 -2.73
C VAL A 44 17.26 13.53 -1.75
N PRO A 45 16.12 12.99 -2.22
CA PRO A 45 15.07 12.49 -1.33
C PRO A 45 15.60 11.48 -0.33
N VAL A 46 15.12 11.49 0.92
CA VAL A 46 15.56 10.58 2.00
C VAL A 46 15.38 9.10 1.62
N HIS A 47 14.51 8.81 0.64
CA HIS A 47 14.34 7.49 0.05
C HIS A 47 15.52 6.99 -0.82
N TYR A 48 16.30 7.89 -1.42
CA TYR A 48 17.48 7.59 -2.22
C TYR A 48 18.76 7.43 -1.38
N GLY A 49 18.75 7.92 -0.13
CA GLY A 49 19.90 7.83 0.77
C GLY A 49 20.06 6.45 1.42
N ASN A 50 21.30 5.95 1.48
CA ASN A 50 21.69 4.66 2.09
C ASN A 50 21.72 4.69 3.64
N SER A 51 20.95 5.59 4.26
CA SER A 51 20.90 5.75 5.72
C SER A 51 20.01 4.70 6.37
N MET A 52 20.37 4.22 7.57
CA MET A 52 19.58 3.29 8.40
C MET A 52 18.09 3.70 8.52
N MET A 53 17.84 5.02 8.49
CA MET A 53 16.50 5.60 8.52
C MET A 53 15.66 5.30 7.28
N SER A 54 16.27 5.15 6.10
CA SER A 54 15.55 4.83 4.85
C SER A 54 15.09 3.38 4.80
N ILE A 55 15.79 2.46 5.47
CA ILE A 55 15.37 1.06 5.60
C ILE A 55 14.14 0.96 6.50
N GLY A 56 14.15 1.66 7.65
CA GLY A 56 13.02 1.69 8.58
C GLY A 56 11.74 2.24 7.95
N ILE A 57 11.86 3.32 7.16
CA ILE A 57 10.71 3.88 6.43
C ILE A 57 10.20 2.89 5.37
N SER A 58 11.08 2.21 4.61
CA SER A 58 10.63 1.21 3.63
C SER A 58 9.88 0.05 4.28
N VAL A 59 10.32 -0.45 5.44
CA VAL A 59 9.56 -1.46 6.20
C VAL A 59 8.18 -0.94 6.60
N PHE A 60 8.09 0.29 7.10
CA PHE A 60 6.82 0.91 7.47
C PHE A 60 5.85 1.04 6.29
N VAL A 61 6.36 1.46 5.12
CA VAL A 61 5.58 1.56 3.88
C VAL A 61 5.08 0.18 3.43
N ILE A 62 5.90 -0.88 3.53
CA ILE A 62 5.46 -2.26 3.22
C ILE A 62 4.30 -2.70 4.10
N VAL A 63 4.38 -2.42 5.41
CA VAL A 63 3.30 -2.75 6.33
C VAL A 63 2.02 -2.03 5.89
N ILE A 64 2.07 -0.73 5.61
CA ILE A 64 0.90 0.04 5.13
C ILE A 64 0.37 -0.51 3.81
N ALA A 65 1.25 -0.85 2.86
CA ALA A 65 0.85 -1.42 1.57
C ALA A 65 0.13 -2.76 1.75
N ALA A 66 0.62 -3.62 2.65
CA ALA A 66 -0.06 -4.87 3.00
C ALA A 66 -1.44 -4.60 3.61
N LEU A 67 -1.57 -3.60 4.49
CA LEU A 67 -2.87 -3.22 5.05
C LEU A 67 -3.83 -2.68 3.98
N ASN A 68 -3.36 -1.94 2.97
CA ASN A 68 -4.21 -1.52 1.84
C ASN A 68 -4.77 -2.71 1.07
N LEU A 69 -3.95 -3.75 0.83
CA LEU A 69 -4.41 -4.97 0.16
C LEU A 69 -5.55 -5.64 0.96
N PHE A 70 -5.44 -5.70 2.29
CA PHE A 70 -6.54 -6.18 3.14
C PHE A 70 -7.80 -5.32 3.03
N LEU A 71 -7.67 -4.00 2.93
CA LEU A 71 -8.82 -3.10 2.72
C LEU A 71 -9.48 -3.30 1.37
N ASP A 72 -8.70 -3.57 0.32
CA ASP A 72 -9.21 -3.83 -1.02
C ASP A 72 -9.98 -5.16 -1.06
N PHE A 73 -9.51 -6.19 -0.37
CA PHE A 73 -10.28 -7.44 -0.20
C PHE A 73 -11.58 -7.23 0.58
N ASP A 74 -11.58 -6.46 1.68
CA ASP A 74 -12.81 -6.11 2.42
C ASP A 74 -13.81 -5.33 1.56
N ARG A 75 -13.32 -4.42 0.71
CA ARG A 75 -14.17 -3.69 -0.25
C ARG A 75 -14.77 -4.62 -1.30
N MET A 76 -14.01 -5.60 -1.78
CA MET A 76 -14.53 -6.60 -2.72
C MET A 76 -15.61 -7.50 -2.09
N GLU A 77 -15.38 -8.01 -0.87
CA GLU A 77 -16.36 -8.87 -0.18
C GLU A 77 -17.69 -8.12 0.02
N LYS A 78 -17.63 -6.85 0.45
CA LYS A 78 -18.80 -5.97 0.56
C LYS A 78 -19.45 -5.66 -0.79
N GLY A 79 -18.66 -5.46 -1.84
CA GLY A 79 -19.18 -5.22 -3.19
C GLY A 79 -19.95 -6.43 -3.76
N VAL A 80 -19.49 -7.64 -3.47
CA VAL A 80 -20.19 -8.89 -3.84
C VAL A 80 -21.46 -9.06 -3.01
N GLU A 81 -21.41 -8.79 -1.70
CA GLU A 81 -22.58 -8.88 -0.80
C GLU A 81 -23.70 -7.90 -1.20
N GLN A 82 -23.32 -6.72 -1.72
CA GLN A 82 -24.24 -5.70 -2.21
C GLN A 82 -24.76 -5.93 -3.65
N LYS A 83 -24.42 -7.06 -4.29
CA LYS A 83 -24.78 -7.38 -5.70
C LYS A 83 -24.48 -6.22 -6.66
N MET A 84 -23.30 -5.62 -6.51
CA MET A 84 -22.90 -4.48 -7.34
C MET A 84 -22.85 -4.85 -8.83
N PRO A 85 -23.15 -3.89 -9.73
CA PRO A 85 -23.21 -4.15 -11.15
C PRO A 85 -21.85 -4.60 -11.72
N LYS A 86 -21.86 -5.52 -12.71
CA LYS A 86 -20.67 -6.19 -13.27
C LYS A 86 -19.48 -5.28 -13.64
N TYR A 87 -19.72 -4.03 -14.02
CA TYR A 87 -18.64 -3.10 -14.35
C TYR A 87 -17.80 -2.67 -13.13
N MET A 88 -18.38 -2.68 -11.92
CA MET A 88 -17.65 -2.37 -10.69
C MET A 88 -16.74 -3.51 -10.25
N GLU A 89 -17.03 -4.75 -10.63
CA GLU A 89 -16.14 -5.90 -10.36
C GLU A 89 -14.78 -5.68 -11.04
N TRP A 90 -14.78 -5.20 -12.28
CA TRP A 90 -13.54 -4.91 -13.00
C TRP A 90 -12.74 -3.78 -12.36
N PHE A 91 -13.42 -2.72 -11.89
CA PHE A 91 -12.76 -1.62 -11.17
C PHE A 91 -12.15 -2.08 -9.85
N ALA A 92 -12.86 -2.93 -9.10
CA ALA A 92 -12.35 -3.50 -7.85
C ALA A 92 -11.13 -4.41 -8.09
N ALA A 93 -11.17 -5.23 -9.14
CA ALA A 93 -10.04 -6.07 -9.55
C ALA A 93 -8.82 -5.23 -9.99
N MET A 94 -9.04 -4.13 -10.70
CA MET A 94 -7.97 -3.21 -11.11
C MET A 94 -7.29 -2.58 -9.88
N GLY A 95 -8.07 -2.15 -8.89
CA GLY A 95 -7.55 -1.62 -7.62
C GLY A 95 -6.63 -2.61 -6.90
N LEU A 96 -7.05 -3.88 -6.79
CA LEU A 96 -6.24 -4.95 -6.22
C LEU A 96 -4.92 -5.17 -6.96
N ILE A 97 -4.95 -5.17 -8.30
CA ILE A 97 -3.73 -5.36 -9.10
C ILE A 97 -2.76 -4.20 -8.86
N ILE A 98 -3.26 -2.97 -8.82
CA ILE A 98 -2.42 -1.79 -8.57
C ILE A 98 -1.77 -1.87 -7.18
N THR A 99 -2.53 -2.21 -6.13
CA THR A 99 -1.97 -2.33 -4.78
C THR A 99 -1.00 -3.49 -4.65
N LEU A 100 -1.24 -4.60 -5.35
CA LEU A 100 -0.31 -5.73 -5.40
C LEU A 100 1.01 -5.37 -6.11
N VAL A 101 0.95 -4.70 -7.26
CA VAL A 101 2.15 -4.22 -7.97
C VAL A 101 2.91 -3.21 -7.13
N TRP A 102 2.21 -2.30 -6.45
CA TRP A 102 2.85 -1.32 -5.56
C TRP A 102 3.58 -2.00 -4.40
N LEU A 103 2.94 -2.97 -3.74
CA LEU A 103 3.55 -3.78 -2.69
C LEU A 103 4.79 -4.52 -3.20
N TYR A 104 4.72 -5.08 -4.41
CA TYR A 104 5.84 -5.76 -5.05
C TYR A 104 7.06 -4.83 -5.22
N ILE A 105 6.86 -3.61 -5.71
CA ILE A 105 7.93 -2.63 -5.88
C ILE A 105 8.56 -2.26 -4.53
N GLU A 106 7.76 -2.10 -3.48
CA GLU A 106 8.31 -1.75 -2.16
C GLU A 106 9.11 -2.92 -1.55
N PHE A 107 8.67 -4.17 -1.74
CA PHE A 107 9.46 -5.35 -1.37
C PHE A 107 10.78 -5.42 -2.13
N LEU A 108 10.78 -5.20 -3.45
CA LEU A 108 12.00 -5.12 -4.24
C LEU A 108 12.93 -4.00 -3.74
N ARG A 109 12.37 -2.85 -3.36
CA ARG A 109 13.13 -1.73 -2.81
C ARG A 109 13.78 -2.11 -1.47
N LEU A 110 13.06 -2.79 -0.58
CA LEU A 110 13.62 -3.28 0.68
C LEU A 110 14.72 -4.31 0.43
N LEU A 111 14.50 -5.29 -0.43
CA LEU A 111 15.50 -6.30 -0.78
C LEU A 111 16.74 -5.68 -1.41
N SER A 112 16.57 -4.69 -2.29
CA SER A 112 17.69 -3.93 -2.88
C SER A 112 18.53 -3.23 -1.82
N LYS A 113 17.90 -2.59 -0.82
CA LYS A 113 18.60 -1.97 0.31
C LYS A 113 19.30 -2.99 1.21
N LEU A 114 18.72 -4.18 1.39
CA LEU A 114 19.30 -5.26 2.19
C LEU A 114 20.49 -5.94 1.48
N ASN A 115 20.40 -6.06 0.15
CA ASN A 115 21.41 -6.67 -0.71
C ASN A 115 22.58 -5.72 -1.01
N ARG A 116 22.40 -4.40 -0.88
CA ARG A 116 23.47 -3.40 -1.04
C ARG A 116 24.31 -3.28 0.25
N LYS A 117 24.81 -4.43 0.71
CA LYS A 117 25.76 -4.58 1.82
C LYS A 117 27.09 -5.07 1.30
#